data_AF-A0A935YHP4-F1
#
_entry.id   AF-A0A935YHP4-F1
#
_cell.length_a   1.000
_cell.length_b   1.000
_cell.length_c   1.000
_cell.angle_alpha   90.00
_cell.angle_beta   90.00
_cell.angle_gamma   90.00
#
_symmetry.space_group_name_H-M   'P 1'
#
loop_
_entity.id
_entity.type
_entity.pdbx_description
1 polymer ?
#
loop_
_entity_poly.entity_id
_entity_poly.type
_entity_poly.pdbx_seq_one_letter_code
_entity_poly.pdbx_strand_id
1 'polypeptide(L)'
;MRTRITNTTTTTITTVAFLALAVAGAAEAHYINLTGGTLAGQPLSATEWIIDVAPGQPITGNILCTAFGGRSGPGVVIPFGYTWTWGSRASAIRTLSNNLPQSASNWNVPINLTAPNEPGVYHILFGLRGEFNMQQVFSATNWTRSVVWNDGNDFHDMDDATLQAAHESGFVSWSWLFNTGYTAADVGVMPIKVIVGSTVPAEATSWSRVKALYR
;
A
#
# COMPACT_ATOMS: atom_id res chain seq x y z
N MET A 1 -29.71 40.35 40.19
CA MET A 1 -28.45 40.28 39.41
C MET A 1 -28.13 38.81 39.16
N ARG A 2 -28.28 38.33 37.92
CA ARG A 2 -27.85 36.99 37.49
C ARG A 2 -26.68 37.17 36.54
N THR A 3 -25.50 36.72 36.95
CA THR A 3 -24.28 36.79 36.15
C THR A 3 -24.19 35.55 35.27
N ARG A 4 -24.08 35.77 33.97
CA ARG A 4 -23.96 34.75 32.92
C ARG A 4 -22.47 34.40 32.79
N ILE A 5 -22.08 33.16 33.05
CA ILE A 5 -20.73 32.65 32.79
C ILE A 5 -20.75 32.02 31.40
N THR A 6 -19.93 32.54 30.50
CA THR A 6 -19.73 32.00 29.15
C THR A 6 -18.46 31.15 29.19
N ASN A 7 -18.58 29.83 29.05
CA ASN A 7 -17.42 28.95 28.87
C ASN A 7 -16.99 29.00 27.41
N THR A 8 -15.85 29.64 27.15
CA THR A 8 -15.18 29.60 25.85
C THR A 8 -14.14 28.48 25.90
N THR A 9 -14.44 27.33 25.29
CA THR A 9 -13.47 26.24 25.18
C THR A 9 -12.57 26.50 23.97
N THR A 10 -11.35 26.94 24.22
CA THR A 10 -10.30 27.04 23.20
C THR A 10 -9.71 25.65 22.97
N THR A 11 -10.06 25.00 21.86
CA THR A 11 -9.43 23.75 21.44
C THR A 11 -8.03 24.06 20.90
N THR A 12 -7.00 23.77 21.68
CA THR A 12 -5.62 23.80 21.21
C THR A 12 -5.39 22.59 20.31
N ILE A 13 -5.29 22.81 19.00
CA ILE A 13 -4.81 21.78 18.06
C ILE A 13 -3.30 21.69 18.28
N THR A 14 -2.85 20.67 18.98
CA THR A 14 -1.42 20.36 19.12
C THR A 14 -0.95 19.74 17.81
N THR A 15 -0.30 20.55 16.96
CA THR A 15 0.41 20.05 15.79
C THR A 15 1.58 19.20 16.26
N VAL A 16 1.42 17.88 16.26
CA VAL A 16 2.52 16.96 16.53
C VAL A 16 3.35 16.88 15.25
N ALA A 17 4.46 17.63 15.20
CA ALA A 17 5.44 17.48 14.15
C ALA A 17 6.10 16.11 14.31
N PHE A 18 5.75 15.15 13.46
CA PHE A 18 6.52 13.92 13.33
C PHE A 18 7.84 14.26 12.63
N LEU A 19 8.92 14.37 13.40
CA LEU A 19 10.26 14.23 12.86
C LEU A 19 10.39 12.80 12.36
N ALA A 20 10.33 12.61 11.04
CA ALA A 20 10.83 11.39 10.43
C ALA A 20 12.33 11.32 10.73
N LEU A 21 12.72 10.46 11.68
CA LEU A 21 14.12 10.10 11.87
C LEU A 21 14.52 9.27 10.64
N ALA A 22 15.12 9.94 9.66
CA ALA A 22 15.77 9.24 8.56
C ALA A 22 16.89 8.40 9.19
N VAL A 23 16.67 7.08 9.29
CA VAL A 23 17.75 6.15 9.56
C VAL A 23 18.67 6.23 8.35
N ALA A 24 19.77 6.96 8.52
CA ALA A 24 20.89 6.97 7.59
C ALA A 24 21.50 5.56 7.60
N GLY A 25 20.97 4.69 6.74
CA GLY A 25 21.36 3.30 6.67
C GLY A 25 20.49 2.45 5.73
N ALA A 26 20.31 2.84 4.47
CA ALA A 26 19.89 1.92 3.40
C ALA A 26 20.26 2.52 2.03
N ALA A 27 21.38 2.07 1.45
CA ALA A 27 21.82 2.54 0.13
C ALA A 27 21.01 1.93 -1.05
N GLU A 28 19.95 1.17 -0.79
CA GLU A 28 19.24 0.35 -1.80
C GLU A 28 17.69 0.40 -1.71
N ALA A 29 17.08 1.13 -0.77
CA ALA A 29 15.66 0.91 -0.47
C ALA A 29 14.72 1.45 -1.56
N HIS A 30 14.15 0.54 -2.36
CA HIS A 30 12.89 0.73 -3.06
C HIS A 30 11.82 1.18 -2.04
N TYR A 31 11.10 2.28 -2.29
CA TYR A 31 9.99 2.67 -1.40
C TYR A 31 8.84 3.35 -2.14
N ILE A 32 7.66 3.26 -1.53
CA ILE A 32 6.45 3.95 -1.95
C ILE A 32 5.85 4.62 -0.72
N ASN A 33 5.59 5.93 -0.78
CA ASN A 33 4.91 6.67 0.26
C ASN A 33 3.64 7.30 -0.30
N LEU A 34 2.48 7.00 0.29
CA LEU A 34 1.26 7.74 -0.02
C LEU A 34 1.29 9.09 0.71
N THR A 35 0.91 10.15 0.00
CA THR A 35 1.00 11.53 0.48
C THR A 35 -0.36 12.23 0.54
N GLY A 36 -1.37 11.67 -0.12
CA GLY A 36 -2.76 12.08 -0.01
C GLY A 36 -3.64 11.33 -0.99
N GLY A 37 -4.92 11.67 -1.04
CA GLY A 37 -5.81 11.15 -2.08
C GLY A 37 -7.27 11.21 -1.69
N THR A 38 -8.11 10.78 -2.60
CA THR A 38 -9.53 10.54 -2.36
C THR A 38 -9.93 9.33 -3.17
N LEU A 39 -10.55 8.33 -2.53
CA LEU A 39 -11.11 7.15 -3.20
C LEU A 39 -12.53 6.92 -2.73
N ALA A 40 -13.42 6.59 -3.65
CA ALA A 40 -14.84 6.36 -3.36
C ALA A 40 -15.49 7.53 -2.58
N GLY A 41 -15.05 8.76 -2.85
CA GLY A 41 -15.50 9.97 -2.14
C GLY A 41 -14.93 10.16 -0.73
N GLN A 42 -14.09 9.24 -0.24
CA GLN A 42 -13.47 9.30 1.08
C GLN A 42 -12.05 9.87 0.98
N PRO A 43 -11.71 10.86 1.82
CA PRO A 43 -10.34 11.37 1.88
C PRO A 43 -9.43 10.31 2.49
N LEU A 44 -8.23 10.19 1.93
CA LEU A 44 -7.18 9.34 2.48
C LEU A 44 -6.10 10.21 3.10
N SER A 45 -5.56 9.76 4.24
CA SER A 45 -4.63 10.56 5.04
C SER A 45 -3.36 9.79 5.36
N ALA A 46 -2.28 10.52 5.65
CA ALA A 46 -0.97 9.96 5.98
C ALA A 46 -0.98 8.94 7.14
N THR A 47 -2.01 8.98 8.00
CA THR A 47 -2.13 8.10 9.17
C THR A 47 -3.20 7.02 9.02
N GLU A 48 -3.99 7.04 7.93
CA GLU A 48 -5.08 6.09 7.72
C GLU A 48 -5.41 5.97 6.23
N TRP A 49 -5.03 4.83 5.62
CA TRP A 49 -5.32 4.49 4.23
C TRP A 49 -6.40 3.40 4.15
N ILE A 50 -7.58 3.72 4.66
CA ILE A 50 -8.73 2.82 4.72
C ILE A 50 -9.89 3.49 3.98
N ILE A 51 -10.62 2.72 3.18
CA ILE A 51 -11.93 3.12 2.63
C ILE A 51 -12.98 2.07 2.92
N ASP A 52 -14.21 2.52 3.17
CA ASP A 52 -15.39 1.66 3.31
C ASP A 52 -16.29 1.77 2.08
N VAL A 53 -16.63 0.65 1.45
CA VAL A 53 -17.48 0.63 0.25
C VAL A 53 -18.52 -0.47 0.32
N ALA A 54 -19.65 -0.24 -0.36
CA ALA A 54 -20.67 -1.27 -0.52
C ALA A 54 -20.19 -2.35 -1.53
N PRO A 55 -20.67 -3.60 -1.42
CA PRO A 55 -20.45 -4.62 -2.43
C PRO A 55 -20.78 -4.13 -3.85
N GLY A 56 -19.89 -4.37 -4.81
CA GLY A 56 -20.06 -3.96 -6.21
C GLY A 56 -19.99 -2.45 -6.47
N GLN A 57 -19.74 -1.62 -5.45
CA GLN A 57 -19.63 -0.18 -5.62
C GLN A 57 -18.38 0.20 -6.44
N PRO A 58 -18.46 1.22 -7.32
CA PRO A 58 -17.28 1.84 -7.90
C PRO A 58 -16.33 2.41 -6.84
N ILE A 59 -15.05 2.07 -6.96
CA ILE A 59 -13.92 2.67 -6.24
C ILE A 59 -13.20 3.57 -7.23
N THR A 60 -13.60 4.84 -7.25
CA THR A 60 -13.05 5.85 -8.17
C THR A 60 -12.40 6.99 -7.43
N GLY A 61 -11.33 7.54 -7.99
CA GLY A 61 -10.68 8.75 -7.48
C GLY A 61 -9.19 8.77 -7.82
N ASN A 62 -8.40 9.38 -6.95
CA ASN A 62 -6.97 9.53 -7.16
C ASN A 62 -6.16 9.35 -5.88
N ILE A 63 -4.97 8.77 -6.05
CA ILE A 63 -3.96 8.61 -5.00
C ILE A 63 -2.75 9.46 -5.34
N LEU A 64 -2.28 10.22 -4.36
CA LEU A 64 -1.02 10.93 -4.44
C LEU A 64 0.04 10.09 -3.75
N CYS A 65 1.14 9.82 -4.45
CA CYS A 65 2.25 9.06 -3.87
C CYS A 65 3.61 9.51 -4.40
N THR A 66 4.64 9.23 -3.62
CA THR A 66 6.04 9.31 -4.03
C THR A 66 6.58 7.90 -4.19
N ALA A 67 7.19 7.60 -5.34
CA ALA A 67 7.82 6.31 -5.62
C ALA A 67 9.31 6.51 -5.93
N PHE A 68 10.14 5.65 -5.37
CA PHE A 68 11.58 5.64 -5.60
C PHE A 68 12.09 4.22 -5.81
N GLY A 69 12.78 4.02 -6.93
CA GLY A 69 13.33 2.74 -7.35
C GLY A 69 14.72 2.40 -6.80
N GLY A 70 15.22 3.08 -5.77
CA GLY A 70 16.60 2.81 -5.30
C GLY A 70 17.67 3.14 -6.37
N ARG A 71 18.95 3.07 -5.99
CA ARG A 71 20.07 3.20 -6.94
C ARG A 71 20.38 1.86 -7.58
N SER A 72 19.49 1.41 -8.46
CA SER A 72 19.79 0.24 -9.27
C SER A 72 20.88 0.57 -10.30
N GLY A 73 21.81 -0.35 -10.56
CA GLY A 73 22.88 -0.17 -11.54
C GLY A 73 22.38 0.18 -12.95
N PRO A 74 23.26 0.61 -13.87
CA PRO A 74 22.88 0.94 -15.24
C PRO A 74 22.10 -0.21 -15.90
N GLY A 75 20.95 0.10 -16.52
CA GLY A 75 20.13 -0.87 -17.26
C GLY A 75 19.10 -1.65 -16.45
N VAL A 76 19.00 -1.44 -15.14
CA VAL A 76 17.91 -2.02 -14.34
C VAL A 76 16.60 -1.32 -14.66
N VAL A 77 15.57 -2.12 -14.92
CA VAL A 77 14.19 -1.68 -15.14
C VAL A 77 13.44 -1.77 -13.81
N ILE A 78 12.64 -0.75 -13.49
CA ILE A 78 11.87 -0.72 -12.25
C ILE A 78 10.43 -0.38 -12.59
N PRO A 79 9.59 -1.38 -12.89
CA PRO A 79 8.19 -1.14 -13.14
C PRO A 79 7.51 -0.73 -11.83
N PHE A 80 6.52 0.15 -11.96
CA PHE A 80 5.72 0.66 -10.87
C PHE A 80 4.24 0.58 -11.25
N GLY A 81 3.43 0.13 -10.30
CA GLY A 81 2.01 -0.07 -10.53
C GLY A 81 1.27 -0.43 -9.26
N TYR A 82 0.04 -0.90 -9.43
CA TYR A 82 -0.76 -1.46 -8.34
C TYR A 82 -1.47 -2.75 -8.76
N THR A 83 -1.77 -3.58 -7.77
CA THR A 83 -2.66 -4.75 -7.86
C THR A 83 -3.80 -4.58 -6.85
N TRP A 84 -4.84 -5.39 -6.96
CA TRP A 84 -5.90 -5.48 -5.95
C TRP A 84 -6.20 -6.93 -5.60
N THR A 85 -6.56 -7.21 -4.34
CA THR A 85 -6.63 -8.58 -3.80
C THR A 85 -7.93 -9.33 -4.10
N TRP A 86 -8.72 -8.84 -5.05
CA TRP A 86 -9.93 -9.50 -5.53
C TRP A 86 -9.84 -9.79 -7.02
N GLY A 87 -10.39 -10.94 -7.44
CA GLY A 87 -10.26 -11.43 -8.81
C GLY A 87 -8.96 -12.18 -9.06
N SER A 88 -8.59 -12.36 -10.33
CA SER A 88 -7.43 -13.17 -10.71
C SER A 88 -6.12 -12.37 -10.62
N ARG A 89 -5.16 -12.89 -9.83
CA ARG A 89 -3.83 -12.30 -9.57
C ARG A 89 -3.10 -11.88 -10.85
N ALA A 90 -3.11 -12.73 -11.86
CA ALA A 90 -2.44 -12.49 -13.14
C ALA A 90 -3.09 -11.37 -13.99
N SER A 91 -4.32 -10.97 -13.67
CA SER A 91 -5.08 -9.95 -14.41
C SER A 91 -5.42 -8.70 -13.59
N ALA A 92 -5.35 -8.80 -12.26
CA ALA A 92 -5.64 -7.72 -11.32
C ALA A 92 -4.48 -6.72 -11.22
N ILE A 93 -3.96 -6.25 -12.35
CA ILE A 93 -2.69 -5.53 -12.45
C ILE A 93 -2.89 -4.24 -13.23
N ARG A 94 -2.37 -3.15 -12.69
CA ARG A 94 -2.22 -1.88 -13.40
C ARG A 94 -0.77 -1.42 -13.37
N THR A 95 -0.16 -1.32 -14.54
CA THR A 95 1.14 -0.65 -14.71
C THR A 95 0.94 0.85 -14.84
N LEU A 96 1.71 1.62 -14.07
CA LEU A 96 1.76 3.09 -14.12
C LEU A 96 3.03 3.60 -14.80
N SER A 97 4.15 2.91 -14.56
CA SER A 97 5.40 3.10 -15.28
C SER A 97 6.03 1.75 -15.57
N ASN A 98 6.57 1.59 -16.78
CA ASN A 98 7.41 0.42 -17.09
C ASN A 98 8.83 0.58 -16.53
N ASN A 99 9.26 1.82 -16.27
CA ASN A 99 10.58 2.08 -15.70
C ASN A 99 10.57 3.40 -14.95
N LEU A 100 10.71 3.35 -13.62
CA LEU A 100 10.80 4.54 -12.80
C LEU A 100 12.10 5.31 -13.09
N PRO A 101 12.07 6.65 -12.97
CA PRO A 101 13.30 7.44 -12.98
C PRO A 101 14.19 7.08 -11.79
N GLN A 102 15.49 7.33 -11.91
CA GLN A 102 16.48 7.11 -10.84
C GLN A 102 16.37 8.10 -9.67
N SER A 103 15.40 9.02 -9.71
CA SER A 103 15.07 9.95 -8.63
C SER A 103 13.68 9.67 -8.10
N ALA A 104 13.41 10.07 -6.86
CA ALA A 104 12.05 10.04 -6.32
C ALA A 104 11.11 10.82 -7.25
N SER A 105 9.94 10.25 -7.52
CA SER A 105 8.95 10.79 -8.44
C SER A 105 7.59 10.86 -7.77
N ASN A 106 6.90 11.98 -7.96
CA ASN A 106 5.55 12.19 -7.44
C ASN A 106 4.52 11.81 -8.50
N TRP A 107 3.48 11.09 -8.07
CA TRP A 107 2.44 10.55 -8.92
C TRP A 107 1.08 11.00 -8.44
N ASN A 108 0.20 11.30 -9.41
CA ASN A 108 -1.23 11.42 -9.21
C ASN A 108 -1.89 10.26 -9.95
N VAL A 109 -2.21 9.20 -9.22
CA VAL A 109 -2.62 7.91 -9.76
C VAL A 109 -4.14 7.83 -9.83
N PRO A 110 -4.76 7.76 -11.01
CA PRO A 110 -6.19 7.50 -11.11
C PRO A 110 -6.48 6.04 -10.76
N ILE A 111 -7.48 5.85 -9.89
CA ILE A 111 -8.05 4.55 -9.56
C ILE A 111 -9.47 4.49 -10.13
N ASN A 112 -9.76 3.41 -10.83
CA ASN A 112 -11.10 3.11 -11.36
C ASN A 112 -11.29 1.60 -11.29
N LEU A 113 -11.75 1.12 -10.13
CA LEU A 113 -11.99 -0.28 -9.85
C LEU A 113 -13.45 -0.48 -9.41
N THR A 114 -13.90 -1.72 -9.39
CA THR A 114 -15.19 -2.10 -8.80
C THR A 114 -14.90 -2.97 -7.58
N ALA A 115 -15.51 -2.64 -6.44
CA ALA A 115 -15.41 -3.46 -5.24
C ALA A 115 -15.96 -4.88 -5.51
N PRO A 116 -15.41 -5.92 -4.87
CA PRO A 116 -15.98 -7.25 -4.96
C PRO A 116 -17.42 -7.27 -4.41
N ASN A 117 -18.21 -8.25 -4.86
CA ASN A 117 -19.58 -8.45 -4.38
C ASN A 117 -19.63 -9.13 -2.99
N GLU A 118 -18.54 -9.78 -2.59
CA GLU A 118 -18.43 -10.47 -1.31
C GLU A 118 -17.91 -9.52 -0.24
N PRO A 119 -18.64 -9.30 0.88
CA PRO A 119 -18.13 -8.56 2.02
C PRO A 119 -16.82 -9.13 2.55
N GLY A 120 -15.91 -8.26 2.98
CA GLY A 120 -14.61 -8.65 3.51
C GLY A 120 -13.59 -7.52 3.54
N VAL A 121 -12.38 -7.87 3.97
CA VAL A 121 -11.22 -6.98 3.92
C VAL A 121 -10.40 -7.32 2.69
N TYR A 122 -10.14 -6.30 1.88
CA TYR A 122 -9.37 -6.38 0.66
C TYR A 122 -8.32 -5.28 0.66
N HIS A 123 -7.41 -5.33 -0.31
CA HIS A 123 -6.37 -4.32 -0.44
C HIS A 123 -6.16 -3.91 -1.90
N ILE A 124 -5.81 -2.65 -2.09
CA ILE A 124 -5.10 -2.16 -3.27
C ILE A 124 -3.64 -2.04 -2.85
N LEU A 125 -2.74 -2.71 -3.56
CA LEU A 125 -1.32 -2.79 -3.21
C LEU A 125 -0.51 -2.13 -4.30
N PHE A 126 0.13 -1.01 -3.98
CA PHE A 126 1.14 -0.43 -4.84
C PHE A 126 2.44 -1.23 -4.71
N GLY A 127 3.14 -1.43 -5.81
CA GLY A 127 4.35 -2.24 -5.85
C GLY A 127 5.39 -1.71 -6.83
N LEU A 128 6.66 -1.88 -6.46
CA LEU A 128 7.80 -1.73 -7.34
C LEU A 128 8.99 -2.57 -6.86
N ARG A 129 9.80 -3.02 -7.80
CA ARG A 129 11.10 -3.66 -7.59
C ARG A 129 11.87 -3.65 -8.92
N GLY A 130 13.19 -3.83 -8.89
CA GLY A 130 13.97 -4.09 -10.10
C GLY A 130 13.56 -5.39 -10.80
N GLU A 131 12.71 -5.29 -11.83
CA GLU A 131 12.17 -6.38 -12.65
C GLU A 131 11.81 -5.85 -14.06
N PHE A 132 11.39 -6.70 -15.01
CA PHE A 132 11.00 -6.21 -16.35
C PHE A 132 9.55 -5.73 -16.45
N ASN A 133 8.65 -6.25 -15.61
CA ASN A 133 7.23 -5.88 -15.66
C ASN A 133 6.49 -6.11 -14.33
N MET A 134 5.26 -5.60 -14.23
CA MET A 134 4.45 -5.72 -13.02
C MET A 134 3.98 -7.15 -12.71
N GLN A 135 3.93 -8.06 -13.70
CA GLN A 135 3.60 -9.46 -13.39
C GLN A 135 4.71 -10.07 -12.55
N GLN A 136 5.98 -9.84 -12.90
CA GLN A 136 7.13 -10.28 -12.11
C GLN A 136 7.13 -9.67 -10.70
N VAL A 137 6.83 -8.38 -10.58
CA VAL A 137 6.73 -7.73 -9.26
C VAL A 137 5.63 -8.36 -8.41
N PHE A 138 4.41 -8.48 -8.94
CA PHE A 138 3.27 -8.93 -8.13
C PHE A 138 3.20 -10.44 -7.89
N SER A 139 3.87 -11.23 -8.74
CA SER A 139 4.12 -12.66 -8.51
C SER A 139 5.39 -12.94 -7.69
N ALA A 140 6.06 -11.88 -7.22
CA ALA A 140 7.33 -11.96 -6.52
C ALA A 140 8.35 -12.90 -7.18
N THR A 141 8.43 -12.84 -8.52
CA THR A 141 9.25 -13.72 -9.35
C THR A 141 10.31 -12.92 -10.09
N ASN A 142 11.57 -13.34 -9.98
CA ASN A 142 12.69 -12.64 -10.59
C ASN A 142 12.71 -12.70 -12.14
N TRP A 143 13.19 -11.63 -12.75
CA TRP A 143 13.31 -11.42 -14.20
C TRP A 143 14.07 -12.49 -14.97
N THR A 144 14.90 -13.28 -14.28
CA THR A 144 15.66 -14.39 -14.88
C THR A 144 14.80 -15.62 -15.21
N ARG A 145 13.51 -15.61 -14.88
CA ARG A 145 12.58 -16.72 -15.13
C ARG A 145 11.15 -16.26 -15.44
N SER A 146 10.33 -17.22 -15.87
CA SER A 146 8.89 -17.04 -16.05
C SER A 146 8.18 -16.86 -14.70
N VAL A 147 7.18 -15.98 -14.69
CA VAL A 147 6.31 -15.71 -13.53
C VAL A 147 5.65 -16.98 -13.01
N VAL A 148 5.60 -17.14 -11.70
CA VAL A 148 4.89 -18.22 -11.01
C VAL A 148 3.87 -17.57 -10.10
N TRP A 149 2.61 -17.97 -10.20
CA TRP A 149 1.53 -17.44 -9.37
C TRP A 149 1.02 -18.52 -8.42
N ASN A 150 0.50 -18.11 -7.27
CA ASN A 150 -0.11 -18.97 -6.25
C ASN A 150 0.86 -19.97 -5.60
N ASP A 151 2.15 -19.64 -5.49
CA ASP A 151 3.17 -20.39 -4.78
C ASP A 151 3.45 -19.86 -3.36
N GLY A 152 2.60 -18.96 -2.88
CA GLY A 152 2.57 -18.50 -1.49
C GLY A 152 3.42 -17.27 -1.20
N ASN A 153 3.94 -16.60 -2.24
CA ASN A 153 4.70 -15.35 -2.10
C ASN A 153 4.20 -14.23 -3.03
N ASP A 154 3.03 -14.36 -3.65
CA ASP A 154 2.47 -13.25 -4.41
C ASP A 154 2.17 -12.08 -3.46
N PHE A 155 2.05 -10.86 -4.00
CA PHE A 155 1.58 -9.72 -3.19
C PHE A 155 0.20 -9.98 -2.55
N HIS A 156 -0.62 -10.82 -3.18
CA HIS A 156 -1.92 -11.23 -2.67
C HIS A 156 -1.83 -12.13 -1.42
N ASP A 157 -0.66 -12.70 -1.13
CA ASP A 157 -0.43 -13.59 0.02
C ASP A 157 0.16 -12.85 1.23
N MET A 158 0.43 -11.54 1.11
CA MET A 158 0.92 -10.74 2.24
C MET A 158 -0.12 -10.66 3.34
N ASP A 159 0.27 -11.05 4.55
CA ASP A 159 -0.58 -10.98 5.73
C ASP A 159 -0.70 -9.54 6.29
N ASP A 160 -1.65 -9.33 7.20
CA ASP A 160 -1.92 -8.02 7.79
C ASP A 160 -0.70 -7.44 8.51
N ALA A 161 0.16 -8.27 9.10
CA ALA A 161 1.37 -7.82 9.77
C ALA A 161 2.40 -7.29 8.78
N THR A 162 2.57 -7.97 7.64
CA THR A 162 3.44 -7.53 6.54
C THR A 162 2.91 -6.25 5.91
N LEU A 163 1.59 -6.18 5.65
CA LEU A 163 0.97 -4.97 5.09
C LEU A 163 1.04 -3.79 6.07
N GLN A 164 0.93 -4.03 7.38
CA GLN A 164 1.15 -3.00 8.39
C GLN A 164 2.60 -2.48 8.34
N ALA A 165 3.59 -3.38 8.28
CA ALA A 165 4.99 -2.97 8.15
C ALA A 165 5.27 -2.19 6.86
N ALA A 166 4.65 -2.60 5.75
CA ALA A 166 4.70 -1.89 4.47
C ALA A 166 4.08 -0.50 4.57
N HIS A 167 2.94 -0.37 5.24
CA HIS A 167 2.28 0.91 5.47
C HIS A 167 3.16 1.87 6.29
N GLU A 168 3.87 1.37 7.30
CA GLU A 168 4.71 2.19 8.18
C GLU A 168 6.03 2.63 7.53
N SER A 169 6.58 1.84 6.61
CA SER A 169 7.94 2.04 6.09
C SER A 169 8.03 2.28 4.58
N GLY A 170 6.97 1.97 3.81
CA GLY A 170 6.95 2.05 2.35
C GLY A 170 7.62 0.90 1.62
N PHE A 171 8.09 -0.11 2.35
CA PHE A 171 8.74 -1.30 1.82
C PHE A 171 8.64 -2.48 2.80
N VAL A 172 8.94 -3.69 2.32
CA VAL A 172 9.12 -4.87 3.19
C VAL A 172 10.24 -5.74 2.65
N SER A 173 10.81 -6.58 3.51
CA SER A 173 11.61 -7.72 3.07
C SER A 173 10.66 -8.89 2.80
N TRP A 174 10.59 -9.36 1.56
CA TRP A 174 9.60 -10.34 1.13
C TRP A 174 10.23 -11.53 0.42
N SER A 175 9.59 -12.70 0.51
CA SER A 175 10.04 -13.93 -0.16
C SER A 175 9.95 -13.76 -1.67
N TRP A 176 11.08 -13.83 -2.36
CA TRP A 176 11.17 -13.63 -3.80
C TRP A 176 11.75 -14.87 -4.48
N LEU A 177 11.13 -15.30 -5.57
CA LEU A 177 11.54 -16.49 -6.31
C LEU A 177 12.66 -16.16 -7.31
N PHE A 178 13.87 -16.60 -6.99
CA PHE A 178 15.03 -16.57 -7.89
C PHE A 178 15.23 -17.93 -8.58
N ASN A 179 16.20 -18.02 -9.49
CA ASN A 179 16.63 -19.31 -10.05
C ASN A 179 17.25 -20.25 -9.00
N THR A 180 17.75 -19.70 -7.89
CA THR A 180 18.31 -20.45 -6.76
C THR A 180 17.26 -20.82 -5.70
N GLY A 181 16.00 -20.44 -5.89
CA GLY A 181 14.91 -20.64 -4.94
C GLY A 181 14.44 -19.35 -4.28
N TYR A 182 13.59 -19.50 -3.25
CA TYR A 182 13.02 -18.38 -2.51
C TYR A 182 14.06 -17.71 -1.62
N THR A 183 14.22 -16.40 -1.76
CA THR A 183 15.14 -15.60 -0.93
C THR A 183 14.47 -14.26 -0.60
N ALA A 184 14.73 -13.74 0.59
CA ALA A 184 14.22 -12.43 0.97
C ALA A 184 14.80 -11.33 0.06
N ALA A 185 13.96 -10.39 -0.36
CA ALA A 185 14.36 -9.21 -1.11
C ALA A 185 13.58 -7.99 -0.61
N ASP A 186 14.23 -6.82 -0.63
CA ASP A 186 13.57 -5.56 -0.32
C ASP A 186 12.68 -5.15 -1.50
N VAL A 187 11.42 -4.84 -1.19
CA VAL A 187 10.38 -4.53 -2.18
C VAL A 187 9.60 -3.32 -1.74
N GLY A 188 9.38 -2.37 -2.66
CA GLY A 188 8.52 -1.23 -2.39
C GLY A 188 7.07 -1.70 -2.40
N VAL A 189 6.38 -1.56 -1.28
CA VAL A 189 4.99 -1.97 -1.09
C VAL A 189 4.28 -0.90 -0.29
N MET A 190 3.07 -0.54 -0.72
CA MET A 190 2.26 0.38 0.03
C MET A 190 0.77 0.03 -0.13
N PRO A 191 0.11 -0.42 0.95
CA PRO A 191 -1.28 -0.86 0.90
C PRO A 191 -2.28 0.28 1.13
N ILE A 192 -3.44 0.13 0.51
CA ILE A 192 -4.68 0.78 0.91
C ILE A 192 -5.66 -0.33 1.30
N LYS A 193 -6.17 -0.30 2.53
CA LYS A 193 -7.17 -1.26 3.00
C LYS A 193 -8.55 -0.85 2.46
N VAL A 194 -9.23 -1.80 1.84
CA VAL A 194 -10.56 -1.65 1.27
C VAL A 194 -11.48 -2.55 2.05
N ILE A 195 -12.37 -1.93 2.79
CA ILE A 195 -13.38 -2.62 3.58
C ILE A 195 -14.65 -2.67 2.75
N VAL A 196 -15.08 -3.88 2.40
CA VAL A 196 -16.29 -4.11 1.63
C VAL A 196 -17.33 -4.66 2.57
N GLY A 197 -18.46 -3.96 2.74
CA GLY A 197 -19.47 -4.45 3.67
C GLY A 197 -20.83 -3.79 3.59
N SER A 198 -21.78 -4.43 4.27
CA SER A 198 -22.99 -3.82 4.83
C SER A 198 -22.85 -3.57 6.35
N THR A 199 -21.95 -4.29 7.02
CA THR A 199 -21.50 -4.17 8.42
C THR A 199 -20.14 -4.88 8.55
N VAL A 200 -19.06 -4.15 8.82
CA VAL A 200 -17.72 -4.73 9.01
C VAL A 200 -17.36 -4.74 10.50
N PRO A 201 -16.75 -5.81 11.04
CA PRO A 201 -16.30 -5.84 12.43
C PRO A 201 -15.36 -4.66 12.75
N ALA A 202 -15.58 -3.96 13.87
CA ALA A 202 -14.80 -2.78 14.28
C ALA A 202 -13.30 -3.06 14.56
N GLU A 203 -12.88 -4.32 14.48
CA GLU A 203 -11.49 -4.76 14.54
C GLU A 203 -10.81 -4.74 13.16
N ALA A 204 -11.56 -4.83 12.07
CA ALA A 204 -11.04 -4.73 10.70
C ALA A 204 -10.87 -3.28 10.23
N THR A 205 -11.45 -2.31 10.93
CA THR A 205 -11.48 -0.88 10.56
C THR A 205 -10.26 -0.09 11.02
N SER A 206 -9.28 -0.73 11.66
CA SER A 206 -8.07 -0.03 12.11
C SER A 206 -6.84 -0.89 11.95
N TRP A 207 -5.77 -0.27 11.45
CA TRP A 207 -4.43 -0.82 11.41
C TRP A 207 -3.81 -1.01 12.81
N SER A 208 -4.29 -0.30 13.85
CA SER A 208 -3.64 -0.23 15.17
C SER A 208 -4.27 -1.09 16.28
N ARG A 209 -5.28 -1.92 15.99
CA ARG A 209 -5.94 -2.78 17.01
C ARG A 209 -5.37 -4.20 17.05
N VAL A 210 -4.11 -4.32 17.46
CA VAL A 210 -3.56 -5.58 17.99
C VAL A 210 -3.11 -5.34 19.43
N LYS A 211 -3.99 -5.64 20.39
CA LYS A 211 -3.69 -6.04 21.78
C LYS A 211 -4.99 -6.17 22.57
N ALA A 212 -5.58 -7.36 22.54
CA ALA A 212 -6.38 -8.00 23.59
C ALA A 212 -7.52 -8.79 22.94
N LEU A 213 -7.30 -10.08 22.66
CA LEU A 213 -8.30 -11.15 22.74
C LEU A 213 -7.67 -12.50 22.35
N TYR A 214 -6.56 -12.88 23.00
CA TYR A 214 -6.16 -14.29 23.18
C TYR A 214 -5.29 -14.39 24.44
N ARG A 215 -5.95 -14.27 25.59
CA ARG A 215 -5.58 -14.93 26.85
C ARG A 215 -6.85 -15.30 27.58
#